data_AF-A0A1X1HY39-F1
#
_entry.id   AF-A0A1X1HY39-F1
#
_cell.length_a   1.000
_cell.length_b   1.000
_cell.length_c   1.000
_cell.angle_alpha   90.00
_cell.angle_beta   90.00
_cell.angle_gamma   90.00
#
_symmetry.space_group_name_H-M   'P 1'
#
loop_
_entity.id
_entity.type
_entity.pdbx_description
1 polymer ?
#
loop_
_entity_poly.entity_id
_entity_poly.type
_entity_poly.pdbx_seq_one_letter_code
_entity_poly.pdbx_strand_id
1 'polypeptide(L)'
;MIINTKKVEMVLMNKAIPANLLEREIGISRSAITRIRNGERKIENLTLDTIAKVQQWIDAGNYRFSYDYSELIEELEEDIAEGLTDDYIYIVRGEYNEVMEKCMIIDYYYTAEEIEQGDFAEKVLTSSVLAEMKADNEIF
;
A
#
# COMPACT_ATOMS: atom_id res chain seq x y z
N MET A 1 -0.98 20.46 -5.27
CA MET A 1 -1.66 19.19 -4.95
C MET A 1 -1.37 18.22 -6.09
N ILE A 2 -0.83 17.05 -5.76
CA ILE A 2 -0.62 15.95 -6.71
C ILE A 2 -1.82 15.02 -6.54
N ILE A 3 -2.42 14.57 -7.63
CA ILE A 3 -3.52 13.60 -7.60
C ILE A 3 -2.95 12.25 -7.98
N ASN A 4 -3.01 11.29 -7.05
CA ASN A 4 -2.70 9.89 -7.31
C ASN A 4 -4.00 9.18 -7.69
N THR A 5 -4.18 8.95 -9.00
CA THR A 5 -5.41 8.37 -9.54
C THR A 5 -5.66 6.94 -9.04
N LYS A 6 -4.61 6.18 -8.71
CA LYS A 6 -4.73 4.83 -8.16
C LYS A 6 -5.25 4.83 -6.72
N LYS A 7 -4.74 5.74 -5.88
CA LYS A 7 -5.26 5.96 -4.52
C LYS A 7 -6.74 6.36 -4.55
N VAL A 8 -7.10 7.31 -5.41
CA VAL A 8 -8.49 7.75 -5.58
C VAL A 8 -9.38 6.59 -6.05
N GLU A 9 -8.93 5.81 -7.03
CA GLU A 9 -9.64 4.65 -7.54
C GLU A 9 -9.90 3.61 -6.45
N MET A 10 -8.86 3.24 -5.68
CA MET A 10 -9.01 2.30 -4.57
C MET A 10 -10.03 2.77 -3.54
N VAL A 11 -10.01 4.04 -3.12
CA VAL A 11 -10.98 4.59 -2.16
C VAL A 11 -12.41 4.52 -2.71
N LEU A 12 -12.62 4.95 -3.96
CA LEU A 12 -13.95 4.97 -4.55
C LEU A 12 -14.51 3.55 -4.75
N MET A 13 -13.66 2.59 -5.11
CA MET A 13 -14.03 1.19 -5.34
C MET A 13 -14.17 0.39 -4.04
N ASN A 14 -13.52 0.82 -2.94
CA ASN A 14 -13.54 0.11 -1.67
C ASN A 14 -14.95 0.07 -1.06
N LYS A 15 -15.57 -1.12 -1.08
CA LYS A 15 -16.92 -1.35 -0.53
C LYS A 15 -16.99 -1.30 0.99
N ALA A 16 -15.86 -1.45 1.69
CA ALA A 16 -15.77 -1.26 3.14
C ALA A 16 -15.99 0.22 3.51
N ILE A 17 -15.67 1.17 2.62
CA ILE A 17 -15.99 2.58 2.79
C ILE A 17 -17.45 2.83 2.38
N PRO A 18 -18.35 3.21 3.30
CA PRO A 18 -19.76 3.40 2.96
C PRO A 18 -19.94 4.56 1.98
N ALA A 19 -20.76 4.37 0.93
CA ALA A 19 -21.00 5.44 -0.05
C ALA A 19 -21.64 6.70 0.59
N ASN A 20 -22.45 6.53 1.64
CA ASN A 20 -23.03 7.65 2.40
C ASN A 20 -21.97 8.47 3.16
N LEU A 21 -20.85 7.84 3.54
CA LEU A 21 -19.72 8.52 4.19
C LEU A 21 -19.07 9.50 3.21
N LEU A 22 -18.72 9.00 2.03
CA LEU A 22 -18.11 9.79 0.95
C LEU A 22 -19.05 10.89 0.43
N GLU A 23 -20.36 10.63 0.41
CA GLU A 23 -21.35 11.67 0.09
C GLU A 23 -21.34 12.80 1.12
N ARG A 24 -21.32 12.46 2.41
CA ARG A 24 -21.31 13.46 3.50
C ARG A 24 -20.00 14.25 3.57
N GLU A 25 -18.87 13.58 3.37
CA GLU A 25 -17.55 14.18 3.61
C GLU A 25 -16.93 14.81 2.37
N ILE A 26 -17.24 14.27 1.19
CA ILE A 26 -16.61 14.67 -0.09
C ILE A 26 -17.65 15.32 -1.03
N GLY A 27 -18.95 15.15 -0.77
CA GLY A 27 -20.04 15.69 -1.59
C GLY A 27 -20.30 14.91 -2.87
N ILE A 28 -19.79 13.68 -2.97
CA ILE A 28 -20.01 12.80 -4.13
C ILE A 28 -21.31 12.02 -3.92
N SER A 29 -22.30 12.21 -4.79
CA SER A 29 -23.59 11.53 -4.62
C SER A 29 -23.42 10.01 -4.47
N ARG A 30 -24.16 9.41 -3.53
CA ARG A 30 -24.16 7.96 -3.30
C ARG A 30 -24.40 7.17 -4.58
N SER A 31 -25.33 7.63 -5.41
CA SER A 31 -25.64 7.02 -6.71
C SER A 31 -24.43 7.01 -7.66
N ALA A 32 -23.64 8.08 -7.71
CA ALA A 32 -22.42 8.10 -8.52
C ALA A 32 -21.40 7.06 -8.03
N ILE A 33 -21.20 6.95 -6.72
CA ILE A 33 -20.28 5.97 -6.12
C ILE A 33 -20.76 4.53 -6.41
N THR A 34 -22.05 4.25 -6.23
CA THR A 34 -22.62 2.92 -6.53
C THR A 34 -22.44 2.55 -8.00
N ARG A 35 -22.70 3.46 -8.93
CA ARG A 35 -22.49 3.21 -10.36
C ARG A 35 -21.02 2.95 -10.70
N ILE A 36 -20.09 3.65 -10.05
CA ILE A 36 -18.65 3.39 -10.20
C ILE A 36 -18.32 1.97 -9.73
N ARG A 37 -18.76 1.59 -8.52
CA ARG A 37 -18.52 0.26 -7.94
C ARG A 37 -19.14 -0.89 -8.72
N ASN A 38 -20.22 -0.62 -9.45
CA ASN A 38 -20.87 -1.59 -10.32
C ASN A 38 -20.27 -1.64 -11.74
N GLY A 39 -19.29 -0.78 -12.06
CA GLY A 39 -18.74 -0.65 -13.42
C GLY A 39 -19.66 0.06 -14.42
N GLU A 40 -20.79 0.60 -13.97
CA GLU A 40 -21.76 1.35 -14.77
C GLU A 40 -21.27 2.77 -15.10
N ARG A 41 -20.26 3.26 -14.35
CA ARG A 41 -19.60 4.54 -14.60
C ARG A 41 -18.09 4.40 -14.40
N LYS A 42 -17.34 4.87 -15.39
CA LYS A 42 -15.86 4.98 -15.32
C LYS A 42 -15.42 6.14 -14.40
N ILE A 43 -14.33 5.95 -13.67
CA ILE A 43 -13.77 6.97 -12.75
C ILE A 43 -13.25 8.16 -13.55
N GLU A 44 -12.73 7.91 -14.74
CA GLU A 44 -12.25 8.90 -15.70
C GLU A 44 -13.36 9.86 -16.17
N ASN A 45 -14.63 9.49 -15.97
CA ASN A 45 -15.79 10.34 -16.25
C ASN A 45 -16.18 11.22 -15.04
N LEU A 46 -15.39 11.22 -13.95
CA LEU A 46 -15.53 12.17 -12.84
C LEU A 46 -14.86 13.50 -13.20
N THR A 47 -15.38 14.58 -12.61
CA THR A 47 -14.74 15.89 -12.77
C THR A 47 -13.42 15.94 -12.00
N LEU A 48 -12.48 16.77 -12.46
CA LEU A 48 -11.23 17.01 -11.73
C LEU A 48 -11.49 17.53 -10.31
N ASP A 49 -12.52 18.37 -10.11
CA ASP A 49 -12.94 18.82 -8.77
C ASP A 49 -13.32 17.65 -7.86
N THR A 50 -14.09 16.70 -8.39
CA THR A 50 -14.46 15.49 -7.64
C THR A 50 -13.24 14.66 -7.26
N ILE A 51 -12.33 14.41 -8.21
CA ILE A 51 -11.12 13.62 -7.98
C ILE A 51 -10.20 14.35 -6.97
N ALA A 52 -10.07 15.67 -7.09
CA ALA A 52 -9.30 16.51 -6.17
C ALA A 52 -9.83 16.45 -4.74
N LYS A 53 -11.15 16.46 -4.54
CA LYS A 53 -11.74 16.34 -3.21
C LYS A 53 -11.47 14.98 -2.56
N VAL A 54 -11.49 13.89 -3.35
CA VAL A 54 -11.09 12.56 -2.84
C VAL A 54 -9.62 12.56 -2.44
N GLN A 55 -8.74 13.14 -3.26
CA GLN A 55 -7.32 13.25 -2.91
C GLN A 55 -7.12 14.07 -1.63
N GLN A 56 -7.78 15.22 -1.48
CA GLN A 56 -7.70 16.02 -0.25
C GLN A 56 -8.19 15.27 0.98
N TRP A 57 -9.24 14.46 0.83
CA TRP A 57 -9.76 13.62 1.90
C TRP A 57 -8.74 12.53 2.31
N ILE A 58 -8.03 11.94 1.34
CA ILE A 58 -6.90 11.02 1.59
C ILE A 58 -5.74 11.75 2.28
N ASP A 59 -5.30 12.89 1.75
CA ASP A 59 -4.17 13.67 2.27
C ASP A 59 -4.42 14.18 3.70
N ALA A 60 -5.69 14.36 4.09
CA ALA A 60 -6.11 14.71 5.43
C ALA A 60 -6.06 13.52 6.43
N GLY A 61 -5.62 12.33 5.99
CA GLY A 61 -5.45 11.15 6.83
C GLY A 61 -6.74 10.38 7.10
N ASN A 62 -7.82 10.62 6.33
CA ASN A 62 -9.08 9.90 6.53
C ASN A 62 -9.05 8.46 5.97
N TYR A 63 -7.99 8.10 5.26
CA TYR A 63 -7.76 6.74 4.79
C TYR A 63 -6.26 6.44 4.70
N ARG A 64 -5.86 5.30 5.24
CA ARG A 64 -4.50 4.78 5.15
C ARG A 64 -4.47 3.58 4.20
N PHE A 65 -3.46 3.55 3.34
CA PHE A 65 -3.19 2.38 2.49
C PHE A 65 -2.20 1.48 3.21
N SER A 66 -2.43 0.19 3.15
CA SER A 66 -1.55 -0.82 3.70
C SER A 66 -1.13 -1.83 2.63
N TYR A 67 -0.02 -2.50 2.88
CA TYR A 67 0.47 -3.62 2.11
C TYR A 67 0.53 -4.83 3.03
N ASP A 68 -0.05 -5.95 2.61
CA ASP A 68 -0.10 -7.15 3.43
C ASP A 68 1.30 -7.78 3.50
N TYR A 69 1.94 -7.56 4.64
CA TYR A 69 3.22 -8.13 5.00
C TYR A 69 3.09 -9.24 6.05
N SER A 70 1.87 -9.70 6.34
CA SER A 70 1.64 -10.58 7.50
C SER A 70 2.52 -11.84 7.46
N GLU A 71 2.65 -12.47 6.28
CA GLU A 71 3.49 -13.66 6.09
C GLU A 71 4.99 -13.33 6.27
N LEU A 72 5.51 -12.33 5.55
CA LEU A 72 6.93 -11.93 5.63
C LEU A 72 7.35 -11.41 7.02
N ILE A 73 6.43 -10.76 7.74
CA ILE A 73 6.68 -10.31 9.11
C ILE A 73 6.79 -11.51 10.05
N GLU A 74 5.85 -12.46 9.94
CA GLU A 74 5.86 -13.67 10.78
C GLU A 74 7.15 -14.47 10.55
N GLU A 75 7.52 -14.71 9.29
CA GLU A 75 8.75 -15.42 8.92
C GLU A 75 10.00 -14.73 9.48
N LEU A 76 10.15 -13.43 9.23
CA LEU A 76 11.34 -12.70 9.69
C LEU A 76 11.42 -12.61 11.21
N GLU A 77 10.29 -12.52 11.92
CA GLU A 77 10.26 -12.55 13.38
C GLU A 77 10.69 -13.90 13.94
N GLU A 78 10.24 -15.00 13.33
CA GLU A 78 10.68 -16.36 13.67
C GLU A 78 12.19 -16.53 13.43
N ASP A 79 12.70 -16.09 12.28
CA ASP A 79 14.12 -16.18 11.95
C ASP A 79 15.01 -15.39 12.92
N ILE A 80 14.55 -14.21 13.35
CA ILE A 80 15.21 -13.42 14.39
C ILE A 80 15.21 -14.17 15.73
N ALA A 81 14.08 -14.79 16.10
CA ALA A 81 13.96 -15.53 17.35
C ALA A 81 14.84 -16.80 17.38
N GLU A 82 14.99 -17.46 16.23
CA GLU A 82 15.86 -18.62 16.04
C GLU A 82 17.34 -18.25 15.87
N GLY A 83 17.67 -16.97 15.69
CA GLY A 83 19.03 -16.48 15.50
C GLY A 83 19.61 -16.83 14.13
N LEU A 84 18.74 -16.95 13.11
CA LEU A 84 19.11 -17.21 11.72
C LEU A 84 19.53 -15.93 10.97
N THR A 85 19.11 -14.76 11.47
CA THR A 85 19.46 -13.45 10.90
C THR A 85 20.62 -12.79 11.64
N ASP A 86 21.43 -12.06 10.88
CA ASP A 86 22.43 -11.14 11.42
C ASP A 86 21.84 -9.73 11.61
N ASP A 87 22.68 -8.77 12.02
CA ASP A 87 22.33 -7.34 12.06
C ASP A 87 21.80 -6.80 10.72
N TYR A 88 22.22 -7.41 9.61
CA TYR A 88 21.85 -7.03 8.25
C TYR A 88 21.35 -8.23 7.45
N ILE A 89 20.34 -7.98 6.62
CA ILE A 89 19.81 -8.90 5.60
C ILE A 89 19.83 -8.23 4.23
N TYR A 90 19.61 -9.01 3.18
CA TYR A 90 19.53 -8.53 1.80
C TYR A 90 18.08 -8.59 1.32
N ILE A 91 17.44 -7.44 1.12
CA ILE A 91 16.03 -7.40 0.71
C ILE A 91 15.89 -7.32 -0.81
N VAL A 92 14.90 -8.02 -1.36
CA VAL A 92 14.47 -7.88 -2.75
C VAL A 92 13.27 -6.96 -2.79
N ARG A 93 13.34 -5.93 -3.64
CA ARG A 93 12.21 -5.01 -3.88
C ARG A 93 11.54 -5.36 -5.21
N GLY A 94 10.21 -5.45 -5.18
CA GLY A 94 9.39 -5.69 -6.35
C GLY A 94 9.24 -4.44 -7.23
N GLU A 95 8.28 -4.50 -8.15
CA GLU A 95 7.92 -3.36 -8.98
C GLU A 95 7.40 -2.17 -8.15
N TYR A 96 7.45 -0.98 -8.74
CA TYR A 96 6.94 0.23 -8.11
C TYR A 96 5.44 0.13 -7.86
N ASN A 97 5.04 0.17 -6.60
CA ASN A 97 3.64 0.18 -6.20
C ASN A 97 3.12 1.62 -6.22
N GLU A 98 2.24 1.94 -7.18
CA GLU A 98 1.69 3.29 -7.35
C GLU A 98 0.86 3.78 -6.15
N VAL A 99 0.30 2.87 -5.35
CA VAL A 99 -0.53 3.20 -4.19
C VAL A 99 0.34 3.48 -2.97
N MET A 100 1.37 2.68 -2.75
CA MET A 100 2.33 2.90 -1.67
C MET A 100 3.40 3.95 -2.03
N GLU A 101 3.49 4.30 -3.31
CA GLU A 101 4.44 5.24 -3.89
C GLU A 101 5.92 4.86 -3.64
N LYS A 102 6.19 3.54 -3.61
CA LYS A 102 7.52 2.95 -3.45
C LYS A 102 7.58 1.52 -3.98
N CYS A 103 8.79 0.98 -4.14
CA CYS A 103 9.01 -0.42 -4.43
C CYS A 103 8.93 -1.23 -3.13
N MET A 104 7.92 -2.08 -3.03
CA MET A 104 7.65 -2.88 -1.84
C MET A 104 8.71 -3.98 -1.70
N ILE A 105 9.06 -4.33 -0.47
CA ILE A 105 9.83 -5.54 -0.17
C ILE A 105 8.98 -6.75 -0.56
N ILE A 106 9.55 -7.71 -1.27
CA ILE A 106 8.87 -8.93 -1.69
C ILE A 106 9.56 -10.20 -1.19
N ASP A 107 10.83 -10.10 -0.83
CA ASP A 107 11.64 -11.23 -0.36
C ASP A 107 12.88 -10.72 0.39
N TYR A 108 13.60 -11.62 1.06
CA TYR A 108 14.89 -11.35 1.68
C TYR A 108 15.80 -12.59 1.73
N TYR A 109 17.11 -12.35 1.81
CA TYR A 109 18.15 -13.35 2.01
C TYR A 109 18.99 -13.03 3.25
N TYR A 110 19.50 -14.05 3.92
CA TYR A 110 20.38 -13.89 5.09
C TYR A 110 21.77 -13.44 4.64
N THR A 111 22.27 -14.02 3.55
CA THR A 111 23.63 -13.82 3.07
C THR A 111 23.67 -13.45 1.59
N ALA A 112 24.79 -12.86 1.16
CA ALA A 112 24.98 -12.51 -0.25
C ALA A 112 25.15 -13.73 -1.16
N GLU A 113 25.48 -14.91 -0.60
CA GLU A 113 25.68 -16.16 -1.34
C GLU A 113 24.35 -16.80 -1.76
N GLU A 114 23.26 -16.46 -1.08
CA GLU A 114 21.91 -16.96 -1.34
C GLU A 114 21.18 -16.18 -2.44
N ILE A 115 21.70 -15.00 -2.82
CA ILE A 115 21.07 -14.15 -3.84
C ILE A 115 21.05 -14.89 -5.18
N GLU A 116 19.84 -15.13 -5.71
CA GLU A 116 19.68 -15.85 -6.97
C GLU A 116 20.20 -15.04 -8.17
N GLN A 117 20.63 -15.76 -9.21
CA GLN A 117 21.17 -15.13 -10.41
C GLN A 117 20.08 -14.33 -11.15
N GLY A 118 20.16 -13.01 -11.06
CA GLY A 118 19.20 -12.09 -11.70
C GLY A 118 18.51 -11.17 -10.71
N ASP A 119 18.59 -11.47 -9.42
CA ASP A 119 18.00 -10.65 -8.38
C ASP A 119 18.87 -9.45 -8.03
N PHE A 120 18.20 -8.35 -7.73
CA PHE A 120 18.81 -7.15 -7.18
C PHE A 120 18.40 -7.03 -5.72
N ALA A 121 19.33 -7.35 -4.82
CA ALA A 121 19.10 -7.27 -3.38
C ALA A 121 19.89 -6.13 -2.73
N GLU A 122 19.26 -5.42 -1.80
CA GLU A 122 19.83 -4.32 -1.04
C GLU A 122 20.20 -4.77 0.38
N LYS A 123 21.44 -4.50 0.83
CA LYS A 123 21.84 -4.79 2.20
C LYS A 123 21.27 -3.75 3.16
N VAL A 124 20.39 -4.16 4.06
CA VAL A 124 19.67 -3.28 5.01
C VAL A 124 19.71 -3.87 6.42
N LEU A 125 19.62 -3.00 7.43
CA LEU A 125 19.54 -3.42 8.82
C LEU A 125 18.24 -4.21 9.06
N THR A 126 18.34 -5.41 9.64
CA THR A 126 17.19 -6.33 9.86
C THR A 126 16.06 -5.65 10.63
N SER A 127 16.38 -4.90 11.67
CA SER A 127 15.38 -4.15 12.45
C SER A 127 14.70 -3.02 11.67
N SER A 128 15.38 -2.42 10.68
CA SER A 128 14.77 -1.40 9.82
C SER A 128 13.81 -2.01 8.80
N VAL A 129 14.13 -3.20 8.27
CA VAL A 129 13.25 -3.96 7.37
C VAL A 129 11.94 -4.32 8.09
N LEU A 130 12.06 -4.90 9.29
CA LEU A 130 10.89 -5.26 10.09
C LEU A 130 10.04 -4.04 10.46
N ALA A 131 10.67 -2.90 10.77
CA ALA A 131 9.97 -1.65 11.03
C ALA A 131 9.24 -1.10 9.80
N GLU A 132 9.87 -1.15 8.61
CA GLU A 132 9.24 -0.75 7.34
C GLU A 132 8.00 -1.63 7.07
N MET A 133 8.15 -2.95 7.12
CA MET A 133 7.05 -3.89 6.89
C MET A 133 5.90 -3.65 7.87
N LYS A 134 6.17 -3.50 9.17
CA LYS A 134 5.12 -3.25 10.18
C LYS A 134 4.40 -1.92 9.97
N ALA A 135 5.13 -0.86 9.59
CA ALA A 135 4.53 0.45 9.35
C ALA A 135 3.61 0.44 8.12
N ASP A 136 3.98 -0.31 7.08
CA ASP A 136 3.16 -0.47 5.87
C ASP A 136 2.02 -1.47 6.03
N ASN A 137 2.15 -2.45 6.93
CA ASN A 137 1.10 -3.43 7.21
C ASN A 137 -0.04 -2.88 8.07
N GLU A 138 0.15 -1.71 8.69
CA GLU A 138 -0.81 -1.13 9.63
C GLU A 138 -2.11 -0.68 8.93
N ILE A 139 -3.26 -1.18 9.40
CA ILE A 139 -4.59 -0.98 8.80
C ILE A 139 -5.37 0.20 9.46
N PHE A 140 -4.75 0.92 10.40
CA PHE A 140 -5.43 1.95 11.21
C PHE A 140 -4.81 3.35 11.08
#